data_AF-A0A7X3PJA6-F1
#
_entry.id   AF-A0A7X3PJA6-F1
#
_cell.length_a   1.000
_cell.length_b   1.000
_cell.length_c   1.000
_cell.angle_alpha   90.00
_cell.angle_beta   90.00
_cell.angle_gamma   90.00
#
_symmetry.space_group_name_H-M   'P 1'
#
loop_
_entity.id
_entity.type
_entity.pdbx_description
1 polymer ?
#
loop_
_entity_poly.entity_id
_entity_poly.type
_entity_poly.pdbx_seq_one_letter_code
_entity_poly.pdbx_strand_id
1 'polypeptide(L)'
;MRILRGIFLALAWTAGGLIALALIGFGVAAWIWRDIPAETLEARYGTPSSQFAEIDGARIHYRDEGQGPAVVLIHANFASLIGWDP
;
A
#
# COMPACT_ATOMS: atom_id res chain seq x y z
N MET A 1 -19.53 -6.23 -49.02
CA MET A 1 -18.40 -5.46 -48.44
C MET A 1 -18.81 -4.40 -47.40
N ARG A 2 -19.92 -3.65 -47.57
CA ARG A 2 -20.33 -2.60 -46.61
C ARG A 2 -20.75 -3.11 -45.22
N ILE A 3 -21.44 -4.25 -45.15
CA ILE A 3 -21.94 -4.85 -43.90
C ILE A 3 -20.78 -5.40 -43.05
N LEU A 4 -19.84 -6.14 -43.65
CA LEU A 4 -18.64 -6.63 -42.96
C LEU A 4 -17.79 -5.49 -42.38
N ARG A 5 -17.67 -4.36 -43.09
CA ARG A 5 -16.94 -3.19 -42.58
C ARG A 5 -17.61 -2.59 -41.34
N GLY A 6 -18.94 -2.56 -41.30
CA GLY A 6 -19.69 -2.08 -40.14
C GLY A 6 -19.52 -2.96 -38.90
N ILE A 7 -19.57 -4.29 -39.09
CA ILE A 7 -19.34 -5.26 -38.00
C ILE A 7 -17.91 -5.15 -37.46
N PHE A 8 -16.91 -5.07 -38.34
CA PHE A 8 -15.52 -4.92 -37.94
C PHE A 8 -15.28 -3.64 -37.14
N LEU A 9 -15.87 -2.51 -37.57
CA LEU A 9 -15.78 -1.25 -36.83
C LEU A 9 -16.45 -1.34 -35.46
N ALA A 10 -17.64 -1.95 -35.37
CA ALA A 10 -18.33 -2.14 -34.09
C ALA A 10 -17.50 -2.98 -33.11
N LEU A 11 -16.94 -4.11 -33.57
CA LEU A 11 -16.06 -4.96 -32.77
C LEU A 11 -14.79 -4.21 -32.32
N ALA A 12 -14.19 -3.42 -33.20
CA ALA A 12 -13.02 -2.60 -32.87
C ALA A 12 -13.33 -1.56 -31.79
N TRP A 13 -14.48 -0.87 -31.88
CA TRP A 13 -14.92 0.09 -30.86
C TRP A 13 -15.22 -0.58 -29.51
N THR A 14 -15.87 -1.74 -29.52
CA THR A 14 -16.13 -2.49 -28.28
C THR A 14 -14.82 -2.95 -27.64
N ALA A 15 -13.90 -3.52 -28.40
CA ALA A 15 -12.59 -3.92 -27.89
C ALA A 15 -11.80 -2.71 -27.36
N GLY A 16 -11.76 -1.61 -28.10
CA GLY A 16 -11.12 -0.37 -27.66
C GLY A 16 -11.72 0.19 -26.37
N GLY A 17 -13.06 0.17 -26.24
CA GLY A 17 -13.76 0.59 -25.03
C GLY A 17 -13.43 -0.29 -23.82
N LEU A 18 -13.38 -1.61 -24.00
CA LEU A 18 -12.99 -2.54 -22.93
C LEU A 18 -11.53 -2.35 -22.50
N ILE A 19 -10.63 -2.14 -23.46
CA ILE A 19 -9.21 -1.84 -23.16
C ILE A 19 -9.11 -0.53 -22.39
N ALA A 20 -9.79 0.53 -22.83
CA ALA A 20 -9.79 1.81 -22.14
C ALA A 20 -10.32 1.67 -20.71
N LEU A 21 -11.40 0.93 -20.51
CA LEU A 21 -11.95 0.66 -19.18
C LEU A 21 -10.97 -0.12 -18.30
N ALA A 22 -10.31 -1.14 -18.84
CA ALA A 22 -9.31 -1.92 -18.12
C ALA A 22 -8.11 -1.06 -17.70
N LEU A 23 -7.62 -0.19 -18.61
CA LEU A 23 -6.52 0.73 -18.32
C LEU A 23 -6.90 1.76 -17.25
N ILE A 24 -8.11 2.31 -17.30
CA ILE A 24 -8.62 3.21 -16.26
C ILE A 24 -8.71 2.47 -14.93
N GLY A 25 -9.31 1.27 -14.92
CA GLY A 25 -9.43 0.46 -13.71
C GLY A 25 -8.07 0.13 -13.10
N PHE A 26 -7.10 -0.24 -13.92
CA PHE A 26 -5.72 -0.46 -13.49
C PHE A 26 -5.08 0.80 -12.93
N GLY A 27 -5.24 1.95 -13.60
CA GLY A 27 -4.70 3.23 -13.13
C GLY A 27 -5.28 3.66 -11.78
N VAL A 28 -6.59 3.49 -11.58
CA VAL A 28 -7.24 3.74 -10.29
C VAL A 28 -6.74 2.79 -9.22
N ALA A 29 -6.63 1.49 -9.52
CA ALA A 29 -6.10 0.52 -8.58
C ALA A 29 -4.65 0.85 -8.19
N ALA A 30 -3.77 1.08 -9.15
CA ALA A 30 -2.38 1.45 -8.90
C ALA A 30 -2.26 2.74 -8.05
N TRP A 31 -3.20 3.67 -8.20
CA TRP A 31 -3.24 4.89 -7.40
C TRP A 31 -3.71 4.65 -5.96
N ILE A 32 -4.75 3.84 -5.76
CA ILE A 32 -5.32 3.55 -4.43
C ILE A 32 -4.36 2.70 -3.59
N TRP A 33 -3.69 1.74 -4.22
CA TRP A 33 -2.82 0.77 -3.56
C TRP A 33 -1.34 1.16 -3.54
N ARG A 34 -1.02 2.43 -3.82
CA ARG A 34 0.36 2.92 -3.72
C ARG A 34 0.79 3.01 -2.25
N ASP A 35 2.06 2.73 -2.00
CA ASP A 35 2.64 2.91 -0.67
C ASP A 35 2.63 4.39 -0.25
N ILE A 36 2.49 4.60 1.06
CA ILE A 36 2.62 5.91 1.70
C ILE A 36 4.10 6.06 2.10
N PRO A 37 4.76 7.21 1.83
CA PRO A 37 6.14 7.43 2.26
C PRO A 37 6.29 7.24 3.78
N ALA A 38 7.37 6.58 4.20
CA ALA A 38 7.62 6.28 5.60
C ALA A 38 7.60 7.54 6.45
N GLU A 39 8.19 8.64 5.99
CA GLU A 39 8.27 9.92 6.70
C GLU A 39 6.87 10.50 6.98
N THR A 40 5.91 10.26 6.10
CA THR A 40 4.52 10.70 6.29
C THR A 40 3.85 9.91 7.41
N LEU A 41 4.10 8.59 7.47
CA LEU A 41 3.58 7.73 8.53
C LEU A 41 4.29 8.01 9.86
N GLU A 42 5.61 8.19 9.85
CA GLU A 42 6.41 8.53 11.02
C GLU A 42 6.00 9.88 11.61
N ALA A 43 5.75 10.89 10.78
CA ALA A 43 5.23 12.18 11.25
C ALA A 43 3.82 12.07 11.87
N ARG A 44 3.00 11.11 11.40
CA ARG A 44 1.62 10.94 11.86
C ARG A 44 1.50 10.04 13.09
N TYR A 45 2.28 8.97 13.15
CA TYR A 45 2.17 7.89 14.13
C TYR A 45 3.38 7.79 15.07
N GLY A 46 4.41 8.59 14.83
CA GLY A 46 5.55 8.73 15.73
C GLY A 46 5.12 9.34 17.06
N THR A 47 5.78 8.87 18.11
CA THR A 47 5.63 9.31 19.50
C THR A 47 6.98 9.76 20.04
N PRO A 48 7.03 10.46 21.18
CA PRO A 48 8.30 10.78 21.85
C PRO A 48 9.15 9.55 22.19
N SER A 49 8.53 8.39 22.36
CA SER A 49 9.18 7.10 22.62
C SER A 49 9.59 6.33 21.36
N SER A 50 9.29 6.86 20.17
CA SER A 50 9.62 6.19 18.91
C SER A 50 11.13 6.23 18.64
N GLN A 51 11.69 5.05 18.37
CA GLN A 51 13.11 4.85 18.07
C GLN A 51 13.26 3.99 16.81
N PHE A 52 14.41 4.11 16.16
CA PHE A 52 14.72 3.37 14.93
C PHE A 52 16.09 2.71 15.04
N ALA A 53 16.19 1.46 14.65
CA ALA A 53 17.44 0.70 14.59
C ALA A 53 17.63 0.07 13.22
N GLU A 54 18.87 0.04 12.74
CA GLU A 54 19.26 -0.72 11.53
C GLU A 54 19.68 -2.13 11.95
N ILE A 55 18.96 -3.14 11.49
CA ILE A 55 19.21 -4.56 11.80
C ILE A 55 19.14 -5.34 10.50
N ASP A 56 20.22 -6.04 10.13
CA ASP A 56 20.31 -6.86 8.91
C ASP A 56 19.84 -6.15 7.62
N GLY A 57 20.09 -4.83 7.54
CA GLY A 57 19.71 -4.00 6.39
C GLY A 57 18.26 -3.51 6.39
N ALA A 58 17.52 -3.71 7.49
CA ALA A 58 16.18 -3.19 7.68
C ALA A 58 16.16 -2.11 8.79
N ARG A 59 15.50 -0.98 8.48
CA ARG A 59 15.20 0.07 9.45
C ARG A 59 13.95 -0.31 10.25
N ILE A 60 14.14 -0.76 11.49
CA ILE A 60 13.08 -1.21 12.39
C ILE A 60 12.62 -0.06 13.28
N HIS A 61 11.32 0.26 13.25
CA HIS A 61 10.68 1.16 14.21
C HIS A 61 10.25 0.38 15.45
N TYR A 62 10.62 0.88 16.64
CA TYR A 62 10.22 0.31 17.92
C TYR A 62 9.99 1.41 18.97
N ARG A 63 9.42 1.03 20.12
CA ARG A 63 9.31 1.86 21.33
C ARG A 63 9.86 1.07 22.51
N ASP A 64 10.66 1.71 23.36
CA ASP A 64 11.18 1.15 24.60
C ASP A 64 10.58 1.92 25.78
N GLU A 65 9.76 1.25 26.57
CA GLU A 65 8.90 1.86 27.58
C GLU A 65 8.78 0.99 28.83
N GLY A 66 8.61 1.62 29.99
CA GLY A 66 8.44 0.94 31.27
C GLY A 66 9.75 0.62 32.00
N GLN A 67 9.65 -0.19 33.06
CA GLN A 67 10.78 -0.64 33.89
C GLN A 67 10.50 -2.07 34.38
N GLY A 68 11.54 -2.91 34.45
CA GLY A 68 11.42 -4.31 34.90
C GLY A 68 12.12 -5.29 33.96
N PRO A 69 11.81 -6.60 34.04
CA PRO A 69 12.28 -7.58 33.08
C PRO A 69 11.86 -7.22 31.65
N ALA A 70 12.78 -7.37 30.70
CA ALA A 70 12.51 -7.06 29.30
C ALA A 70 11.44 -8.01 28.71
N VAL A 71 10.47 -7.42 28.02
CA VAL A 71 9.45 -8.14 27.23
C VAL A 71 9.44 -7.57 25.82
N VAL A 72 9.50 -8.43 24.81
CA VAL A 72 9.48 -8.02 23.41
C VAL A 72 8.13 -8.35 22.80
N LEU A 73 7.42 -7.32 22.33
CA LEU A 73 6.13 -7.41 21.66
C LEU A 73 6.34 -7.39 20.14
N ILE A 74 6.04 -8.51 19.47
CA ILE A 74 6.16 -8.65 18.01
C ILE A 74 4.77 -8.82 17.43
N HIS A 75 4.42 -8.00 16.45
CA HIS A 75 3.15 -8.11 15.72
C HIS A 75 3.27 -9.02 14.51
N ALA A 76 2.13 -9.46 13.97
CA ALA A 76 2.07 -10.26 12.74
C ALA A 76 2.07 -9.38 11.48
N ASN A 77 2.06 -10.03 10.31
CA ASN A 77 1.83 -9.37 9.03
C ASN A 77 0.49 -8.61 9.03
N PHE A 78 0.45 -7.44 8.38
CA PHE A 78 -0.70 -6.52 8.35
C PHE A 78 -1.10 -5.91 9.71
N ALA A 79 -0.30 -6.10 10.75
CA ALA A 79 -0.40 -5.37 12.00
C ALA A 79 0.75 -4.36 12.12
N SER A 80 0.70 -3.53 13.17
CA SER A 80 1.75 -2.56 13.49
C SER A 80 1.90 -2.43 15.00
N LEU A 81 2.98 -1.79 15.45
CA LEU A 81 3.26 -1.52 16.86
C LEU A 81 2.11 -0.77 17.56
N ILE A 82 1.34 0.05 16.83
CA ILE A 82 0.17 0.79 17.34
C ILE A 82 -0.87 -0.15 17.98
N GLY A 83 -0.95 -1.40 17.54
CA GLY A 83 -1.90 -2.38 18.10
C GLY A 83 -1.66 -2.73 19.58
N TRP A 84 -0.55 -2.30 20.16
CA TRP A 84 -0.23 -2.46 21.58
C TRP A 84 -0.58 -1.23 22.43
N ASP A 85 -0.95 -0.11 21.80
CA ASP A 85 -1.41 1.08 22.51
C ASP A 85 -2.80 0.79 23.15
N PRO A 86 -3.08 1.33 24.36
CA PRO A 86 -4.33 1.08 25.08
C PRO A 86 -5.57 1.74 24.44
#